data_AF-A0AAD5S0L1-F1
#
_entry.id   AF-A0AAD5S0L1-F1
#
_cell.length_a   1.000
_cell.length_b   1.000
_cell.length_c   1.000
_cell.angle_alpha   90.00
_cell.angle_beta   90.00
_cell.angle_gamma   90.00
#
_symmetry.space_group_name_H-M   'P 1'
#
loop_
_entity.id
_entity.type
_entity.pdbx_description
1 polymer ?
#
loop_
_entity_poly.entity_id
_entity_poly.type
_entity_poly.pdbx_seq_one_letter_code
_entity_poly.pdbx_strand_id
1 'polypeptide(L)'
;MDVQYFPVDTKSQPTYLALKEWANDQNLEVLLKCASLDSELKKLLKKYKTLRNGPNVFQVEYCFSKHAYNESGRLYARNGCGLQMFPKWVRSFLSGEYYIDVDQRKSLPTILKGVFEEYEIQNDVLDDILAEKKSYEKKALFKALLDGEKPSDKDLLLLWEDIYNRLVPELKEAHYFSDLWKHCKASKNKVISAKRDASFFALCMQTKECRILLAEKKIMEDEGFLVDSLQFDGFLVRKQPELEVTESVLTQCAEKTKEIAKYFVSLSTKAFKDFQKKLEELQIATRAAAVASIDPKNEYSRLMMGKTNHLDVAKMLNLKLDGTVVFDGKDFWAFQEQWRPVQPVHIRKELLKHVNKDVEKMFKLDLSDDDSKHLEDLLDKLKTNKFVSDTVSMVQTITYDEKFLKKLDSDPMLLGAANGYIDIRTGKLHPHSKDVLISKSVGYDFFDDKHPFDKSLKEQWDDAVKKFFPKKDERRFAQTYMGYCLRGDHPEKEFAIFKDKQDGNCGKSKFLQGCMGAMGTYAKKGQPNNILKSTGPRNQSGHNAHIFANEGYRCAAYEELPEEELDTKGFKDETGGNSKLTGRRVNGKFDETVACTWKSILVFNDKC
;
A
#
# COMPACT_ATOMS: atom_id res chain seq x y z
N MET A 1 0.72 -30.68 16.40
CA MET A 1 0.77 -30.72 17.87
C MET A 1 1.97 -31.57 18.22
N ASP A 2 3.15 -30.96 18.29
CA ASP A 2 4.34 -31.62 18.84
C ASP A 2 4.28 -31.44 20.35
N VAL A 3 3.66 -32.39 21.04
CA VAL A 3 3.83 -32.48 22.49
C VAL A 3 5.22 -33.06 22.70
N GLN A 4 6.19 -32.19 23.02
CA GLN A 4 7.54 -32.61 23.36
C GLN A 4 7.52 -33.25 24.76
N TYR A 5 7.34 -34.57 24.82
CA TYR A 5 7.46 -35.35 26.05
C TYR A 5 8.89 -35.37 26.58
N PHE A 6 9.86 -35.36 25.66
CA PHE A 6 11.26 -35.10 25.93
C PHE A 6 11.65 -33.73 25.38
N PRO A 7 12.34 -32.88 26.16
CA PRO A 7 12.85 -31.62 25.66
C PRO A 7 13.75 -31.87 24.45
N VAL A 8 13.59 -31.10 23.39
CA VAL A 8 14.45 -31.19 22.22
C VAL A 8 15.54 -30.15 22.32
N ASP A 9 16.77 -30.62 22.41
CA ASP A 9 17.97 -29.80 22.23
C ASP A 9 18.96 -30.55 21.34
N THR A 10 19.27 -29.96 20.19
CA THR A 10 20.16 -30.49 19.14
C THR A 10 21.46 -29.70 19.04
N LYS A 11 21.65 -28.71 19.93
CA LYS A 11 22.82 -27.85 19.95
C LYS A 11 24.05 -28.67 20.31
N SER A 12 25.10 -28.53 19.50
CA SER A 12 26.39 -29.19 19.70
C SER A 12 26.35 -30.73 19.72
N GLN A 13 25.27 -31.36 19.23
CA GLN A 13 25.21 -32.82 19.06
C GLN A 13 25.98 -33.26 17.80
N PRO A 14 26.54 -34.48 17.71
CA PRO A 14 27.16 -34.96 16.49
C PRO A 14 26.13 -35.05 15.35
N THR A 15 26.57 -34.80 14.11
CA THR A 15 25.74 -34.98 12.92
C THR A 15 25.56 -36.48 12.67
N TYR A 16 24.31 -36.94 12.60
CA TYR A 16 24.00 -38.33 12.25
C TYR A 16 23.90 -38.50 10.73
N LEU A 17 23.25 -37.54 10.06
CA LEU A 17 23.01 -37.53 8.62
C LEU A 17 23.04 -36.08 8.12
N ALA A 18 23.55 -35.86 6.90
CA ALA A 18 23.50 -34.56 6.25
C ALA A 18 22.85 -34.69 4.86
N LEU A 19 21.80 -33.92 4.60
CA LEU A 19 21.01 -33.96 3.37
C LEU A 19 21.03 -32.61 2.64
N LYS A 20 20.79 -32.65 1.33
CA LYS A 20 20.72 -31.47 0.46
C LYS A 20 19.26 -31.20 0.09
N GLU A 21 18.63 -30.31 0.84
CA GLU A 21 17.26 -29.88 0.58
C GLU A 21 17.19 -28.88 -0.57
N TRP A 22 16.18 -29.01 -1.42
CA TRP A 22 15.88 -28.12 -2.53
C TRP A 22 14.66 -27.27 -2.20
N ALA A 23 14.85 -25.96 -2.21
CA ALA A 23 13.79 -25.00 -1.94
C ALA A 23 13.99 -23.76 -2.79
N ASN A 24 12.90 -23.14 -3.24
CA ASN A 24 12.94 -22.00 -4.12
C ASN A 24 13.43 -20.76 -3.35
N ASP A 25 14.62 -20.29 -3.70
CA ASP A 25 15.26 -19.11 -3.10
C ASP A 25 14.37 -17.88 -3.21
N GLN A 26 13.67 -17.70 -4.35
CA GLN A 26 12.81 -16.54 -4.57
C GLN A 26 11.57 -16.61 -3.66
N ASN A 27 10.95 -17.78 -3.51
CA ASN A 27 9.82 -17.97 -2.60
C ASN A 27 10.24 -17.78 -1.14
N LEU A 28 11.46 -18.17 -0.78
CA LEU A 28 12.05 -17.90 0.54
C LEU A 28 12.17 -16.39 0.78
N GLU A 29 12.66 -15.62 -0.20
CA GLU A 29 12.71 -14.16 -0.12
C GLU A 29 11.31 -13.53 -0.01
N VAL A 30 10.32 -14.05 -0.74
CA VAL A 30 8.93 -13.59 -0.66
C VAL A 30 8.39 -13.73 0.77
N LEU A 31 8.61 -14.87 1.41
CA LEU A 31 8.19 -15.08 2.80
C LEU A 31 8.94 -14.17 3.78
N LEU A 32 10.25 -13.99 3.61
CA LEU A 32 11.06 -13.13 4.48
C LEU A 32 10.65 -11.66 4.40
N LYS A 33 10.19 -11.20 3.23
CA LYS A 33 9.69 -9.84 2.99
C LYS A 33 8.24 -9.63 3.47
N CYS A 34 7.50 -10.70 3.73
CA CYS A 34 6.12 -10.63 4.19
C CYS A 34 6.03 -10.06 5.61
N ALA A 35 5.46 -8.86 5.78
CA ALA A 35 5.48 -8.16 7.07
C ALA A 35 4.65 -8.90 8.15
N SER A 36 3.50 -9.44 7.76
CA SER A 36 2.56 -10.14 8.64
C SER A 36 2.97 -11.57 9.02
N LEU A 37 4.05 -12.09 8.44
CA LEU A 37 4.52 -13.43 8.74
C LEU A 37 5.07 -13.49 10.18
N ASP A 38 4.67 -14.53 10.92
CA ASP A 38 5.04 -14.78 12.30
C ASP A 38 6.55 -14.63 12.57
N SER A 39 6.89 -14.01 13.71
CA SER A 39 8.27 -13.63 14.02
C SER A 39 9.18 -14.84 14.28
N GLU A 40 8.66 -15.91 14.88
CA GLU A 40 9.40 -17.14 15.11
C GLU A 40 9.62 -17.88 13.79
N LEU A 41 8.59 -17.94 12.94
CA LEU A 41 8.72 -18.48 11.59
C LEU A 41 9.73 -17.70 10.74
N LYS A 42 9.75 -16.35 10.81
CA LYS A 42 10.79 -15.53 10.15
C LYS A 42 12.19 -15.84 10.67
N LYS A 43 12.36 -16.04 11.99
CA LYS A 43 13.67 -16.43 12.56
C LYS A 43 14.10 -17.79 12.01
N LEU A 44 13.19 -18.76 11.92
CA LEU A 44 13.46 -20.07 11.33
C LEU A 44 13.85 -19.95 9.84
N LEU A 45 13.11 -19.17 9.04
CA LEU A 45 13.43 -18.94 7.63
C LEU A 45 14.79 -18.25 7.43
N LYS A 46 15.14 -17.28 8.30
CA LYS A 46 16.46 -16.63 8.26
C LYS A 46 17.59 -17.62 8.59
N LYS A 47 17.41 -18.46 9.61
CA LYS A 47 18.37 -19.53 9.93
C LYS A 47 18.48 -20.52 8.78
N TYR A 48 17.36 -20.91 8.17
CA TYR A 48 17.35 -21.82 7.03
C TYR A 48 18.12 -21.23 5.85
N LYS A 49 17.94 -19.93 5.58
CA LYS A 49 18.69 -19.21 4.54
C LYS A 49 20.21 -19.28 4.74
N THR A 50 20.72 -19.33 5.98
CA THR A 50 22.17 -19.44 6.20
C THR A 50 22.74 -20.81 5.84
N LEU A 51 21.88 -21.82 5.66
CA LEU A 51 22.28 -23.17 5.22
C LEU A 51 22.46 -23.27 3.70
N ARG A 52 22.22 -22.18 2.96
CA ARG A 52 22.30 -22.15 1.49
C ARG A 52 23.70 -22.57 1.02
N ASN A 53 23.74 -23.60 0.18
CA ASN A 53 24.95 -24.21 -0.38
C ASN A 53 24.91 -24.27 -1.92
N GLY A 54 24.15 -23.36 -2.54
CA GLY A 54 23.96 -23.25 -3.99
C GLY A 54 22.61 -22.60 -4.32
N PRO A 55 22.34 -22.29 -5.60
CA PRO A 55 21.02 -21.83 -6.03
C PRO A 55 19.97 -22.89 -5.71
N ASN A 56 18.96 -22.51 -4.92
CA ASN A 56 17.87 -23.36 -4.44
C ASN A 56 18.30 -24.59 -3.62
N VAL A 57 19.54 -24.67 -3.13
CA VAL A 57 20.06 -25.85 -2.41
C VAL A 57 20.52 -25.48 -1.01
N PHE A 58 20.09 -26.24 0.00
CA PHE A 58 20.34 -25.99 1.42
C PHE A 58 20.90 -27.25 2.09
N GLN A 59 22.02 -27.09 2.79
CA GLN A 59 22.70 -28.19 3.49
C GLN A 59 22.13 -28.34 4.91
N VAL A 60 21.34 -29.39 5.14
CA VAL A 60 20.67 -29.63 6.42
C VAL A 60 21.26 -30.85 7.12
N GLU A 61 21.62 -30.69 8.38
CA GLU A 61 22.12 -31.76 9.22
C GLU A 61 21.02 -32.26 10.16
N TYR A 62 20.92 -33.56 10.33
CA TYR A 62 20.00 -34.23 11.24
C TYR A 62 20.78 -34.88 12.39
N CYS A 63 20.26 -34.75 13.61
CA CYS A 63 20.83 -35.36 14.79
C CYS A 63 19.76 -35.74 15.82
N PHE A 64 20.11 -36.64 16.72
CA PHE A 64 19.31 -36.92 17.90
C PHE A 64 19.45 -35.79 18.93
N SER A 65 18.48 -35.68 19.84
CA SER A 65 18.58 -34.69 20.92
C SER A 65 19.67 -35.08 21.93
N LYS A 66 20.26 -34.09 22.62
CA LYS A 66 21.12 -34.29 23.81
C LYS A 66 20.45 -35.12 24.91
N HIS A 67 19.12 -35.14 24.92
CA HIS A 67 18.32 -35.89 25.88
C HIS A 67 18.00 -37.30 25.39
N ALA A 68 18.39 -37.66 24.17
CA ALA A 68 18.32 -39.03 23.68
C ALA A 68 19.33 -39.90 24.43
N TYR A 69 18.97 -41.15 24.63
CA TYR A 69 19.86 -42.19 25.11
C TYR A 69 20.01 -43.24 24.01
N ASN A 70 21.23 -43.51 23.56
CA ASN A 70 21.52 -44.53 22.53
C ASN A 70 20.60 -44.42 21.29
N GLU A 71 20.62 -43.26 20.62
CA GLU A 71 19.86 -42.99 19.38
C GLU A 71 18.33 -43.19 19.51
N SER A 72 17.79 -42.96 20.71
CA SER A 72 16.35 -43.00 20.95
C SER A 72 15.62 -41.72 20.55
N GLY A 73 14.33 -41.87 20.31
CA GLY A 73 13.45 -40.81 19.86
C GLY A 73 13.59 -40.52 18.37
N ARG A 74 13.34 -39.28 17.97
CA ARG A 74 13.33 -38.83 16.58
C ARG A 74 14.65 -38.18 16.18
N LEU A 75 14.93 -38.22 14.87
CA LEU A 75 15.90 -37.33 14.25
C LEU A 75 15.29 -35.96 14.00
N TYR A 76 16.04 -34.94 14.36
CA TYR A 76 15.66 -33.55 14.21
C TYR A 76 16.66 -32.84 13.30
N ALA A 77 16.16 -31.99 12.40
CA ALA A 77 17.00 -31.00 11.75
C ALA A 77 17.70 -30.16 12.83
N ARG A 78 19.03 -30.03 12.75
CA ARG A 78 19.85 -29.35 13.75
C ARG A 78 19.34 -27.93 13.98
N ASN A 79 19.24 -27.55 15.25
CA ASN A 79 18.67 -26.26 15.69
C ASN A 79 17.24 -26.00 15.20
N GLY A 80 16.51 -27.06 14.82
CA GLY A 80 15.19 -26.97 14.22
C GLY A 80 15.20 -26.33 12.83
N CYS A 81 16.31 -26.45 12.09
CA CYS A 81 16.55 -25.69 10.87
C CYS A 81 16.56 -26.59 9.64
N GLY A 82 15.38 -26.78 9.04
CA GLY A 82 15.16 -27.63 7.85
C GLY A 82 13.70 -27.63 7.42
N LEU A 83 13.39 -28.16 6.23
CA LEU A 83 12.00 -28.29 5.75
C LEU A 83 11.11 -29.08 6.71
N GLN A 84 11.69 -30.01 7.48
CA GLN A 84 11.05 -30.77 8.56
C GLN A 84 10.25 -29.87 9.53
N MET A 85 10.79 -28.71 9.87
CA MET A 85 10.28 -27.86 10.95
C MET A 85 9.32 -26.77 10.47
N PHE A 86 9.19 -26.57 9.16
CA PHE A 86 8.26 -25.58 8.64
C PHE A 86 6.81 -26.08 8.66
N PRO A 87 5.83 -25.18 8.90
CA PRO A 87 4.42 -25.50 8.68
C PRO A 87 4.19 -26.03 7.27
N LYS A 88 3.24 -26.95 7.11
CA LYS A 88 2.97 -27.64 5.84
C LYS A 88 2.85 -26.68 4.65
N TRP A 89 2.15 -25.55 4.80
CA TRP A 89 1.95 -24.57 3.73
C TRP A 89 3.26 -23.86 3.34
N VAL A 90 4.13 -23.54 4.30
CA VAL A 90 5.45 -22.93 4.05
C VAL A 90 6.33 -23.92 3.30
N ARG A 91 6.41 -25.15 3.82
CA ARG A 91 7.17 -26.24 3.19
C ARG A 91 6.70 -26.44 1.75
N SER A 92 5.39 -26.49 1.54
CA SER A 92 4.79 -26.63 0.21
C SER A 92 5.16 -25.49 -0.73
N PHE A 93 5.10 -24.25 -0.25
CA PHE A 93 5.44 -23.06 -1.05
C PHE A 93 6.92 -23.01 -1.41
N LEU A 94 7.79 -23.44 -0.51
CA LEU A 94 9.23 -23.44 -0.73
C LEU A 94 9.68 -24.59 -1.63
N SER A 95 9.13 -25.79 -1.46
CA SER A 95 9.76 -26.99 -2.00
C SER A 95 8.87 -27.86 -2.90
N GLY A 96 7.59 -27.50 -3.05
CA GLY A 96 6.61 -28.31 -3.78
C GLY A 96 6.91 -28.53 -5.26
N GLU A 97 7.69 -27.64 -5.89
CA GLU A 97 8.14 -27.84 -7.27
C GLU A 97 9.23 -28.91 -7.40
N TYR A 98 10.03 -29.13 -6.35
CA TYR A 98 11.17 -30.07 -6.37
C TYR A 98 10.83 -31.46 -5.86
N TYR A 99 9.80 -31.60 -5.03
CA TYR A 99 9.55 -32.83 -4.28
C TYR A 99 8.22 -33.50 -4.55
N ILE A 100 8.18 -34.78 -4.22
CA ILE A 100 6.99 -35.60 -3.94
C ILE A 100 6.98 -35.85 -2.42
N ASP A 101 5.88 -35.51 -1.75
CA ASP A 101 5.70 -35.71 -0.30
C ASP A 101 5.20 -37.13 -0.06
N VAL A 102 6.04 -37.98 0.53
CA VAL A 102 5.70 -39.38 0.86
C VAL A 102 5.42 -39.47 2.35
N ASP A 103 4.22 -39.93 2.69
CA ASP A 103 3.71 -39.96 4.06
C ASP A 103 3.36 -41.38 4.49
N GLN A 104 3.68 -41.69 5.74
CA GLN A 104 3.32 -42.94 6.41
C GLN A 104 1.87 -42.88 6.87
N ARG A 105 1.00 -43.74 6.30
CA ARG A 105 -0.40 -43.78 6.72
C ARG A 105 -0.54 -44.45 8.09
N LYS A 106 -1.23 -43.78 9.01
CA LYS A 106 -1.55 -44.27 10.36
C LYS A 106 -0.33 -44.91 11.06
N SER A 107 0.84 -44.28 10.93
CA SER A 107 2.13 -44.82 11.41
C SER A 107 2.04 -45.30 12.87
N LEU A 108 1.66 -44.41 13.79
CA LEU A 108 1.60 -44.72 15.22
C LEU A 108 0.64 -45.87 15.58
N PRO A 109 -0.66 -45.89 15.17
CA PRO A 109 -1.53 -47.05 15.40
C PRO A 109 -1.00 -48.36 14.80
N THR A 110 -0.36 -48.31 13.63
CA THR A 110 0.18 -49.49 12.95
C THR A 110 1.39 -50.07 13.68
N ILE A 111 2.30 -49.19 14.12
CA ILE A 111 3.44 -49.58 14.95
C ILE A 111 2.94 -50.15 16.28
N LEU A 112 1.94 -49.51 16.90
CA LEU A 112 1.37 -50.02 18.15
C LEU A 112 0.76 -51.40 17.99
N LYS A 113 0.07 -51.67 16.88
CA LYS A 113 -0.49 -53.00 16.59
C LYS A 113 0.61 -54.05 16.51
N GLY A 114 1.70 -53.78 15.80
CA GLY A 114 2.82 -54.71 15.75
C GLY A 114 3.50 -54.90 17.12
N VAL A 115 3.58 -53.86 17.96
CA VAL A 115 4.07 -54.01 19.33
C VAL A 115 3.10 -54.81 20.19
N PHE A 116 1.80 -54.61 20.05
CA PHE A 116 0.79 -55.44 20.73
C PHE A 116 0.92 -56.90 20.35
N GLU A 117 1.17 -57.21 19.07
CA GLU A 117 1.44 -58.58 18.61
C GLU A 117 2.73 -59.16 19.23
N GLU A 118 3.80 -58.38 19.35
CA GLU A 118 5.06 -58.81 19.99
C GLU A 118 4.88 -59.20 21.47
N TYR A 119 3.93 -58.58 22.16
CA TYR A 119 3.64 -58.82 23.59
C TYR A 119 2.33 -59.58 23.81
N GLU A 120 1.76 -60.19 22.76
CA GLU A 120 0.55 -61.01 22.81
C GLU A 120 -0.68 -60.26 23.41
N ILE A 121 -0.78 -58.95 23.17
CA ILE A 121 -1.89 -58.09 23.59
C ILE A 121 -2.91 -57.99 22.45
N GLN A 122 -4.12 -58.50 22.68
CA GLN A 122 -5.24 -58.33 21.75
C GLN A 122 -6.06 -57.09 22.13
N ASN A 123 -6.42 -56.26 21.13
CA ASN A 123 -7.24 -55.07 21.32
C ASN A 123 -8.11 -54.79 20.08
N ASP A 124 -9.40 -55.07 20.19
CA ASP A 124 -10.36 -54.92 19.08
C ASP A 124 -10.57 -53.45 18.68
N VAL A 125 -10.40 -52.52 19.62
CA VAL A 125 -10.56 -51.08 19.36
C VAL A 125 -9.47 -50.59 18.41
N LEU A 126 -8.22 -51.04 18.59
CA LEU A 126 -7.11 -50.73 17.71
C LEU A 126 -7.32 -51.33 16.32
N ASP A 127 -7.86 -52.54 16.25
CA ASP A 127 -8.20 -53.21 14.99
C ASP A 127 -9.32 -52.47 14.23
N ASP A 128 -10.36 -52.02 14.95
CA ASP A 128 -11.42 -51.19 14.38
C ASP A 128 -10.90 -49.83 13.87
N ILE A 129 -9.92 -49.22 14.54
CA ILE A 129 -9.28 -47.96 14.11
C ILE A 129 -8.48 -48.17 12.83
N LEU A 130 -7.71 -49.26 12.76
CA LEU A 130 -6.88 -49.58 11.59
C LEU A 130 -7.75 -49.94 10.38
N ALA A 131 -8.81 -50.72 10.59
CA ALA A 131 -9.79 -51.12 9.59
C ALA A 131 -10.81 -50.03 9.22
N GLU A 132 -10.73 -48.84 9.81
CA GLU A 132 -11.65 -47.70 9.57
C GLU A 132 -13.11 -47.97 9.95
N LYS A 133 -13.36 -48.98 10.79
CA LYS A 133 -14.69 -49.25 11.34
C LYS A 133 -15.08 -48.21 12.41
N LYS A 134 -14.08 -47.62 13.08
CA LYS A 134 -14.25 -46.52 14.04
C LYS A 134 -13.25 -45.41 13.75
N SER A 135 -13.73 -44.16 13.84
CA SER A 135 -12.90 -42.96 13.63
C SER A 135 -13.01 -42.05 14.84
N TYR A 136 -11.86 -41.56 15.31
CA TYR A 136 -11.74 -40.64 16.43
C TYR A 136 -11.05 -39.35 16.00
N GLU A 137 -11.33 -38.25 16.69
CA GLU A 137 -10.53 -37.04 16.52
C GLU A 137 -9.05 -37.31 16.81
N LYS A 138 -8.16 -36.83 15.92
CA LYS A 138 -6.70 -37.03 16.05
C LYS A 138 -6.16 -36.62 17.43
N LYS A 139 -6.72 -35.57 18.04
CA LYS A 139 -6.32 -35.10 19.38
C LYS A 139 -6.73 -36.08 20.48
N ALA A 140 -7.96 -36.61 20.41
CA ALA A 140 -8.45 -37.59 21.38
C ALA A 140 -7.64 -38.90 21.29
N LEU A 141 -7.42 -39.39 20.06
CA LEU A 141 -6.58 -40.57 19.82
C LEU A 141 -5.15 -40.36 20.32
N PHE A 142 -4.54 -39.20 20.02
CA PHE A 142 -3.19 -38.88 20.49
C PHE A 142 -3.10 -38.82 22.01
N LYS A 143 -4.10 -38.24 22.70
CA LYS A 143 -4.14 -38.21 24.17
C LYS A 143 -4.18 -39.62 24.77
N ALA A 144 -5.04 -40.48 24.21
CA ALA A 144 -5.17 -41.86 24.65
C ALA A 144 -3.89 -42.66 24.41
N LEU A 145 -3.24 -42.46 23.26
CA LEU A 145 -2.04 -43.22 22.89
C LEU A 145 -0.76 -42.74 23.59
N LEU A 146 -0.52 -41.43 23.68
CA LEU A 146 0.81 -40.89 24.05
C LEU A 146 0.81 -39.98 25.28
N ASP A 147 -0.30 -39.33 25.63
CA ASP A 147 -0.32 -38.28 26.67
C ASP A 147 -0.60 -38.82 28.08
N GLY A 148 -0.95 -40.10 28.21
CA GLY A 148 -1.29 -40.75 29.49
C GLY A 148 -2.52 -40.17 30.18
N GLU A 149 -3.24 -39.25 29.54
CA GLU A 149 -4.50 -38.70 30.05
C GLU A 149 -5.58 -39.75 29.85
N LYS A 150 -6.21 -40.18 30.95
CA LYS A 150 -7.25 -41.20 30.92
C LYS A 150 -8.45 -40.69 30.10
N PRO A 151 -8.81 -41.34 28.97
CA PRO A 151 -9.90 -40.88 28.13
C PRO A 151 -11.26 -41.15 28.79
N SER A 152 -12.25 -40.30 28.49
CA SER A 152 -13.64 -40.46 28.94
C SER A 152 -14.45 -41.40 28.04
N ASP A 153 -14.03 -41.56 26.79
CA ASP A 153 -14.63 -42.50 25.84
C ASP A 153 -14.30 -43.95 26.24
N LYS A 154 -15.31 -44.82 26.22
CA LYS A 154 -15.19 -46.19 26.73
C LYS A 154 -14.25 -47.06 25.89
N ASP A 155 -14.27 -46.89 24.57
CA ASP A 155 -13.45 -47.69 23.67
C ASP A 155 -11.99 -47.23 23.75
N LEU A 156 -11.75 -45.92 23.74
CA LEU A 156 -10.41 -45.38 23.95
C LEU A 156 -9.86 -45.71 25.34
N LEU A 157 -10.72 -45.87 26.34
CA LEU A 157 -10.30 -46.29 27.69
C LEU A 157 -9.75 -47.71 27.69
N LEU A 158 -10.37 -48.65 26.98
CA LEU A 158 -9.85 -50.02 26.85
C LEU A 158 -8.46 -50.01 26.21
N LEU A 159 -8.28 -49.24 25.14
CA LEU A 159 -6.98 -49.07 24.48
C LEU A 159 -5.94 -48.42 25.42
N TRP A 160 -6.34 -47.41 26.17
CA TRP A 160 -5.46 -46.75 27.15
C TRP A 160 -5.02 -47.71 28.26
N GLU A 161 -5.94 -48.54 28.77
CA GLU A 161 -5.64 -49.53 29.82
C GLU A 161 -4.65 -50.60 29.31
N ASP A 162 -4.82 -51.09 28.08
CA ASP A 162 -3.86 -52.01 27.48
C ASP A 162 -2.47 -51.40 27.29
N ILE A 163 -2.40 -50.12 26.92
CA ILE A 163 -1.11 -49.40 26.81
C ILE A 163 -0.45 -49.25 28.18
N TYR A 164 -1.14 -48.61 29.14
CA TYR A 164 -0.48 -48.13 30.36
C TYR A 164 -0.46 -49.16 31.49
N ASN A 165 -1.44 -50.07 31.56
CA ASN A 165 -1.51 -51.08 32.62
C ASN A 165 -0.88 -52.41 32.21
N ARG A 166 -0.77 -52.71 30.90
CA ARG A 166 -0.21 -53.98 30.41
C ARG A 166 1.09 -53.79 29.64
N LEU A 167 1.09 -53.00 28.57
CA LEU A 167 2.28 -52.87 27.71
C LEU A 167 3.43 -52.10 28.37
N VAL A 168 3.16 -50.94 28.98
CA VAL A 168 4.21 -50.10 29.59
C VAL A 168 5.02 -50.84 30.66
N PRO A 169 4.42 -51.60 31.59
CA PRO A 169 5.16 -52.47 32.51
C PRO A 169 6.13 -53.42 31.80
N GLU A 170 5.69 -54.13 30.76
CA GLU A 170 6.53 -55.05 30.00
C GLU A 170 7.69 -54.34 29.30
N LEU A 171 7.42 -53.17 28.68
CA LEU A 171 8.45 -52.36 28.03
C LEU A 171 9.54 -51.87 29.01
N LYS A 172 9.22 -51.66 30.29
CA LYS A 172 10.20 -51.23 31.30
C LYS A 172 11.22 -52.32 31.62
N GLU A 173 10.89 -53.58 31.38
CA GLU A 173 11.76 -54.74 31.63
C GLU A 173 12.43 -55.25 30.35
N ALA A 174 11.89 -54.90 29.18
CA ALA A 174 12.42 -55.32 27.88
C ALA A 174 13.85 -54.80 27.60
N HIS A 175 14.68 -55.64 26.95
CA HIS A 175 16.04 -55.29 26.53
C HIS A 175 16.03 -54.06 25.62
N TYR A 176 17.02 -53.16 25.75
CA TYR A 176 17.07 -51.79 25.19
C TYR A 176 16.09 -50.77 25.80
N PHE A 177 14.82 -51.12 26.03
CA PHE A 177 13.83 -50.20 26.61
C PHE A 177 13.96 -50.02 28.13
N SER A 178 14.50 -51.01 28.84
CA SER A 178 14.77 -50.91 30.28
C SER A 178 15.82 -49.84 30.61
N ASP A 179 16.83 -49.66 29.76
CA ASP A 179 17.80 -48.58 29.91
C ASP A 179 17.21 -47.20 29.57
N LEU A 180 16.31 -47.15 28.58
CA LEU A 180 15.51 -45.95 28.31
C LEU A 180 14.62 -45.59 29.51
N TRP A 181 14.02 -46.58 30.17
CA TRP A 181 13.23 -46.36 31.38
C TRP A 181 14.09 -45.80 32.53
N LYS A 182 15.29 -46.36 32.76
CA LYS A 182 16.24 -45.83 33.76
C LYS A 182 16.58 -44.37 33.47
N HIS A 183 16.84 -44.05 32.20
CA HIS A 183 17.09 -42.68 31.74
C HIS A 183 15.89 -41.75 32.00
N CYS A 184 14.67 -42.19 31.65
CA CYS A 184 13.43 -41.46 31.92
C CYS A 184 13.23 -41.20 33.42
N LYS A 185 13.48 -42.22 34.26
CA LYS A 185 13.34 -42.18 35.71
C LYS A 185 14.34 -41.23 36.37
N ALA A 186 15.57 -41.17 35.85
CA ALA A 186 16.62 -40.29 36.34
C ALA A 186 16.43 -38.82 35.92
N SER A 187 15.57 -38.54 34.93
CA SER A 187 15.32 -37.18 34.46
C SER A 187 14.69 -36.30 35.55
N LYS A 188 15.32 -35.15 35.82
CA LYS A 188 14.81 -34.11 36.71
C LYS A 188 13.89 -33.10 35.99
N ASN A 189 13.59 -33.34 34.71
CA ASN A 189 12.71 -32.45 33.96
C ASN A 189 11.27 -32.56 34.50
N LYS A 190 10.66 -31.41 34.83
CA LYS A 190 9.32 -31.36 35.44
C LYS A 190 8.22 -31.99 34.58
N VAL A 191 8.33 -31.89 33.26
CA VAL A 191 7.36 -32.47 32.30
C VAL A 191 7.44 -33.99 32.35
N ILE A 192 8.66 -34.53 32.25
CA ILE A 192 8.90 -35.98 32.30
C ILE A 192 8.51 -36.53 33.67
N SER A 193 8.85 -35.84 34.77
CA SER A 193 8.53 -36.31 36.12
C SER A 193 7.03 -36.35 36.42
N ALA A 194 6.24 -35.44 35.82
CA ALA A 194 4.80 -35.36 36.03
C ALA A 194 4.03 -36.48 35.30
N LYS A 195 4.54 -36.93 34.15
CA LYS A 195 3.91 -37.95 33.30
C LYS A 195 4.94 -38.99 32.83
N ARG A 196 5.59 -39.67 33.77
CA ARG A 196 6.78 -40.48 33.49
C ARG A 196 6.52 -41.65 32.55
N ASP A 197 5.43 -42.38 32.79
CA ASP A 197 5.05 -43.56 31.99
C ASP A 197 4.64 -43.17 30.57
N ALA A 198 3.87 -42.09 30.43
CA ALA A 198 3.51 -41.51 29.14
C ALA A 198 4.74 -41.02 28.36
N SER A 199 5.65 -40.33 29.04
CA SER A 199 6.89 -39.84 28.41
C SER A 199 7.76 -40.98 27.92
N PHE A 200 7.93 -42.02 28.74
CA PHE A 200 8.66 -43.23 28.38
C PHE A 200 8.04 -43.95 27.18
N PHE A 201 6.72 -44.17 27.22
CA PHE A 201 6.01 -44.82 26.13
C PHE A 201 6.14 -44.05 24.82
N ALA A 202 5.97 -42.73 24.86
CA ALA A 202 6.16 -41.87 23.69
C ALA A 202 7.58 -41.97 23.13
N LEU A 203 8.61 -42.00 23.99
CA LEU A 203 10.00 -42.18 23.54
C LEU A 203 10.20 -43.54 22.86
N CYS A 204 9.59 -44.61 23.37
CA CYS A 204 9.66 -45.94 22.75
C CYS A 204 9.05 -45.94 21.34
N MET A 205 7.83 -45.39 21.21
CA MET A 205 7.14 -45.32 19.92
C MET A 205 7.91 -44.45 18.92
N GLN A 206 8.38 -43.27 19.33
CA GLN A 206 9.21 -42.39 18.49
C GLN A 206 10.52 -43.03 18.04
N THR A 207 11.14 -43.88 18.87
CA THR A 207 12.34 -44.61 18.49
C THR A 207 12.05 -45.63 17.39
N LYS A 208 10.91 -46.34 17.48
CA LYS A 208 10.48 -47.28 16.42
C LYS A 208 10.11 -46.52 15.13
N GLU A 209 9.37 -45.42 15.22
CA GLU A 209 9.04 -44.53 14.09
C GLU A 209 10.33 -44.09 13.34
N CYS A 210 11.34 -43.62 14.08
CA CYS A 210 12.59 -43.15 13.49
C CYS A 210 13.37 -44.26 12.75
N ARG A 211 13.39 -45.48 13.30
CA ARG A 211 14.06 -46.64 12.66
C ARG A 211 13.37 -47.05 11.37
N ILE A 212 12.04 -47.07 11.36
CA ILE A 212 11.24 -47.34 10.16
C ILE A 212 11.55 -46.30 9.09
N LEU A 213 11.51 -45.02 9.46
CA LEU A 213 11.80 -43.91 8.54
C LEU A 213 13.21 -44.01 7.91
N LEU A 214 14.23 -44.36 8.70
CA LEU A 214 15.60 -44.53 8.21
C LEU A 214 15.75 -45.76 7.29
N ALA A 215 15.00 -46.84 7.57
CA ALA A 215 14.98 -48.01 6.70
C ALA A 215 14.30 -47.70 5.35
N GLU A 216 13.13 -47.04 5.39
CA GLU A 216 12.42 -46.58 4.19
C GLU A 216 13.30 -45.67 3.33
N LYS A 217 13.98 -44.70 3.97
CA LYS A 217 14.94 -43.82 3.29
C LYS A 217 16.00 -44.64 2.53
N LYS A 218 16.65 -45.58 3.23
CA LYS A 218 17.72 -46.39 2.66
C LYS A 218 17.20 -47.23 1.48
N ILE A 219 16.05 -47.87 1.64
CA ILE A 219 15.43 -48.69 0.57
C ILE A 219 15.13 -47.83 -0.66
N MET A 220 14.56 -46.65 -0.48
CA MET A 220 14.28 -45.73 -1.59
C MET A 220 15.57 -45.30 -2.30
N GLU A 221 16.65 -45.06 -1.57
CA GLU A 221 17.96 -44.71 -2.15
C GLU A 221 18.63 -45.88 -2.88
N ASP A 222 18.50 -47.10 -2.36
CA ASP A 222 18.98 -48.31 -3.01
C ASP A 222 18.26 -48.56 -4.36
N GLU A 223 17.01 -48.10 -4.50
CA GLU A 223 16.22 -48.09 -5.74
C GLU A 223 16.50 -46.86 -6.64
N GLY A 224 17.44 -45.98 -6.26
CA GLY A 224 17.89 -44.84 -7.07
C GLY A 224 17.12 -43.53 -6.87
N PHE A 225 16.17 -43.47 -5.92
CA PHE A 225 15.48 -42.23 -5.56
C PHE A 225 16.31 -41.36 -4.63
N LEU A 226 16.15 -40.04 -4.73
CA LEU A 226 16.84 -39.09 -3.85
C LEU A 226 15.93 -38.62 -2.72
N VAL A 227 16.20 -39.10 -1.49
CA VAL A 227 15.47 -38.69 -0.28
C VAL A 227 16.22 -37.56 0.43
N ASP A 228 15.77 -36.32 0.18
CA ASP A 228 16.52 -35.12 0.57
C ASP A 228 16.07 -34.48 1.88
N SER A 229 14.88 -34.81 2.38
CA SER A 229 14.35 -34.24 3.62
C SER A 229 13.53 -35.27 4.39
N LEU A 230 13.74 -35.36 5.69
CA LEU A 230 13.01 -36.27 6.57
C LEU A 230 11.91 -35.52 7.30
N GLN A 231 10.71 -36.09 7.31
CA GLN A 231 9.57 -35.64 8.11
C GLN A 231 9.38 -36.61 9.29
N PHE A 232 8.60 -36.24 10.31
CA PHE A 232 8.39 -37.15 11.45
C PHE A 232 7.58 -38.39 11.07
N ASP A 233 6.68 -38.27 10.11
CA ASP A 233 5.77 -39.29 9.60
C ASP A 233 5.91 -39.48 8.08
N GLY A 234 7.13 -39.31 7.54
CA GLY A 234 7.38 -39.45 6.11
C GLY A 234 8.68 -38.79 5.65
N PHE A 235 8.81 -38.57 4.35
CA PHE A 235 10.01 -37.97 3.74
C PHE A 235 9.70 -37.33 2.38
N LEU A 236 10.59 -36.46 1.92
CA LEU A 236 10.49 -35.79 0.63
C LEU A 236 11.43 -36.43 -0.39
N VAL A 237 10.86 -36.92 -1.50
CA VAL A 237 11.59 -37.55 -2.60
C VAL A 237 11.75 -36.56 -3.75
N ARG A 238 12.97 -36.31 -4.22
CA ARG A 238 13.23 -35.38 -5.32
C ARG A 238 12.57 -35.88 -6.60
N LYS A 239 11.88 -34.99 -7.31
CA LYS A 239 11.34 -35.26 -8.65
C LYS A 239 12.50 -35.48 -9.62
N GLN A 240 12.50 -36.63 -10.27
CA GLN A 240 13.48 -37.02 -11.28
C GLN A 240 12.73 -37.35 -12.57
N PRO A 241 13.11 -36.80 -13.74
CA PRO A 241 12.41 -37.08 -15.01
C PRO A 241 12.36 -38.57 -15.37
N GLU A 242 13.40 -39.31 -14.98
CA GLU A 242 13.64 -40.71 -15.33
C GLU A 242 13.01 -41.70 -14.33
N LEU A 243 12.55 -41.23 -13.16
CA LEU A 243 12.08 -42.08 -12.05
C LEU A 243 10.79 -41.52 -11.43
N GLU A 244 9.73 -42.33 -11.48
CA GLU A 244 8.42 -41.99 -10.92
C GLU A 244 8.14 -42.76 -9.63
N VAL A 245 7.68 -42.05 -8.59
CA VAL A 245 7.24 -42.65 -7.33
C VAL A 245 5.81 -43.19 -7.51
N THR A 246 5.69 -44.44 -7.94
CA THR A 246 4.41 -45.12 -8.13
C THR A 246 3.93 -45.82 -6.86
N GLU A 247 2.65 -46.21 -6.82
CA GLU A 247 2.09 -47.00 -5.72
C GLU A 247 2.83 -48.34 -5.52
N SER A 248 3.24 -49.00 -6.62
CA SER A 248 4.02 -50.24 -6.55
C SER A 248 5.38 -50.03 -5.85
N VAL A 249 6.07 -48.93 -6.14
CA VAL A 249 7.35 -48.59 -5.48
C VAL A 249 7.15 -48.38 -3.99
N LEU A 250 6.10 -47.64 -3.61
CA LEU A 250 5.77 -47.38 -2.22
C LEU A 250 5.39 -48.65 -1.45
N THR A 251 4.63 -49.56 -2.07
CA THR A 251 4.30 -50.86 -1.48
C THR A 251 5.54 -51.73 -1.29
N GLN A 252 6.40 -51.84 -2.31
CA GLN A 252 7.65 -52.62 -2.19
C GLN A 252 8.57 -52.05 -1.11
N CYS A 253 8.64 -50.72 -0.98
CA CYS A 253 9.39 -50.08 0.10
C CYS A 253 8.84 -50.46 1.48
N ALA A 254 7.51 -50.42 1.66
CA ALA A 254 6.87 -50.83 2.91
C ALA A 254 7.08 -52.34 3.22
N GLU A 255 7.04 -53.21 2.22
CA GLU A 255 7.30 -54.65 2.36
C GLU A 255 8.74 -54.92 2.80
N LYS A 256 9.72 -54.36 2.10
CA LYS A 256 11.15 -54.46 2.48
C LYS A 256 11.42 -53.85 3.85
N THR A 257 10.73 -52.76 4.20
CA THR A 257 10.85 -52.14 5.53
C THR A 257 10.35 -53.08 6.62
N LYS A 258 9.28 -53.86 6.37
CA LYS A 258 8.78 -54.86 7.32
C LYS A 258 9.84 -55.93 7.64
N GLU A 259 10.64 -56.34 6.67
CA GLU A 259 11.70 -57.34 6.90
C GLU A 259 12.81 -56.82 7.84
N ILE A 260 13.12 -55.52 7.75
CA ILE A 260 14.20 -54.89 8.51
C ILE A 260 13.71 -54.38 9.88
N ALA A 261 12.58 -53.67 9.88
CA ALA A 261 12.05 -52.97 11.05
C ALA A 261 10.92 -53.74 11.74
N LYS A 262 10.48 -54.88 11.21
CA LYS A 262 9.38 -55.75 11.69
C LYS A 262 7.96 -55.18 11.57
N TYR A 263 7.80 -53.93 11.15
CA TYR A 263 6.51 -53.27 11.04
C TYR A 263 6.20 -52.93 9.58
N PHE A 264 4.98 -53.25 9.14
CA PHE A 264 4.48 -52.87 7.83
C PHE A 264 3.72 -51.55 7.93
N VAL A 265 4.36 -50.44 7.58
CA VAL A 265 3.71 -49.13 7.54
C VAL A 265 3.48 -48.74 6.09
N SER A 266 2.22 -48.64 5.67
CA SER A 266 1.90 -48.30 4.28
C SER A 266 2.26 -46.85 3.96
N LEU A 267 2.89 -46.63 2.81
CA LEU A 267 3.29 -45.32 2.33
C LEU A 267 2.29 -44.77 1.31
N SER A 268 2.19 -43.44 1.21
CA SER A 268 1.42 -42.80 0.15
C SER A 268 1.91 -41.41 -0.20
N THR A 269 1.70 -41.00 -1.45
CA THR A 269 2.00 -39.64 -1.88
C THR A 269 0.92 -38.66 -1.43
N LYS A 270 1.32 -37.48 -0.98
CA LYS A 270 0.43 -36.33 -0.75
C LYS A 270 0.72 -35.23 -1.76
N ALA A 271 -0.35 -34.67 -2.34
CA ALA A 271 -0.21 -33.50 -3.18
C ALA A 271 0.14 -32.27 -2.32
N PHE A 272 1.09 -31.47 -2.80
CA PHE A 272 1.32 -30.12 -2.29
C PHE A 272 0.13 -29.23 -2.66
N LYS A 273 -0.85 -29.12 -1.75
CA LYS A 273 -2.02 -28.22 -1.85
C LYS A 273 -2.12 -27.39 -0.55
N ASP A 274 -2.77 -26.22 -0.62
CA ASP A 274 -3.06 -25.27 0.48
C ASP A 274 -2.06 -24.12 0.81
N PHE A 275 -1.13 -23.74 -0.08
CA PHE A 275 -0.32 -22.54 0.18
C PHE A 275 -0.92 -21.24 -0.40
N GLN A 276 -1.66 -21.29 -1.52
CA GLN A 276 -2.16 -20.09 -2.22
C GLN A 276 -3.09 -19.24 -1.33
N LYS A 277 -4.10 -19.86 -0.71
CA LYS A 277 -5.02 -19.20 0.22
C LYS A 277 -4.28 -18.54 1.40
N LYS A 278 -3.26 -19.23 1.95
CA LYS A 278 -2.51 -18.69 3.10
C LYS A 278 -1.59 -17.54 2.70
N LEU A 279 -1.01 -17.61 1.50
CA LEU A 279 -0.22 -16.53 0.91
C LEU A 279 -1.09 -15.29 0.67
N GLU A 280 -2.32 -15.47 0.17
CA GLU A 280 -3.29 -14.38 0.02
C GLU A 280 -3.68 -13.75 1.36
N GLU A 281 -4.01 -14.55 2.39
CA GLU A 281 -4.29 -14.08 3.75
C GLU A 281 -3.11 -13.25 4.32
N LEU A 282 -1.87 -13.71 4.11
CA LEU A 282 -0.67 -13.02 4.57
C LEU A 282 -0.39 -11.75 3.78
N GLN A 283 -0.68 -11.72 2.48
CA GLN A 283 -0.59 -10.49 1.67
C GLN A 283 -1.65 -9.47 2.09
N ILE A 284 -2.88 -9.91 2.41
CA ILE A 284 -3.93 -9.07 2.99
C ILE A 284 -3.49 -8.51 4.37
N ALA A 285 -2.93 -9.35 5.24
CA ALA A 285 -2.38 -8.91 6.53
C ALA A 285 -1.13 -8.02 6.38
N THR A 286 -0.33 -8.19 5.31
CA THR A 286 0.80 -7.30 4.99
C THR A 286 0.31 -5.95 4.48
N ARG A 287 -0.85 -5.89 3.81
CA ARG A 287 -1.55 -4.63 3.52
C ARG A 287 -2.07 -3.97 4.80
N ALA A 288 -2.54 -4.74 5.78
CA ALA A 288 -2.85 -4.25 7.12
C ALA A 288 -1.59 -3.81 7.91
N ALA A 289 -0.42 -4.41 7.68
CA ALA A 289 0.86 -3.97 8.25
C ALA A 289 1.51 -2.79 7.49
N ALA A 290 1.20 -2.60 6.20
CA ALA A 290 1.55 -1.39 5.45
C ALA A 290 0.71 -0.18 5.91
N VAL A 291 -0.46 -0.42 6.52
CA VAL A 291 -1.15 0.60 7.33
C VAL A 291 -0.37 0.93 8.62
N ALA A 292 0.49 0.02 9.10
CA ALA A 292 1.41 0.23 10.22
C ALA A 292 2.80 0.78 9.82
N SER A 293 3.12 1.00 8.54
CA SER A 293 4.35 1.70 8.09
C SER A 293 4.23 3.23 8.22
N ILE A 294 3.65 3.65 9.34
CA ILE A 294 3.69 4.99 9.88
C ILE A 294 5.12 5.19 10.40
N ASP A 295 5.95 5.87 9.62
CA ASP A 295 7.36 6.15 9.95
C ASP A 295 7.46 6.95 11.28
N PRO A 296 8.20 6.49 12.30
CA PRO A 296 8.47 7.24 13.53
C PRO A 296 9.30 8.52 13.33
N LYS A 297 9.86 8.72 12.13
CA LYS A 297 10.50 9.98 11.68
C LYS A 297 9.56 10.91 10.93
N ASN A 298 8.37 10.45 10.53
CA ASN A 298 7.36 11.29 9.92
C ASN A 298 6.71 12.15 11.01
N GLU A 299 6.89 13.47 10.89
CA GLU A 299 6.35 14.48 11.79
C GLU A 299 4.84 14.29 12.01
N TYR A 300 4.10 13.87 10.97
CA TYR A 300 2.66 13.63 11.04
C TYR A 300 2.28 12.57 12.10
N SER A 301 3.04 11.48 12.17
CA SER A 301 2.83 10.37 13.10
C SER A 301 3.08 10.79 14.55
N ARG A 302 4.12 11.62 14.76
CA ARG A 302 4.46 12.15 16.09
C ARG A 302 3.41 13.12 16.60
N LEU A 303 2.89 13.96 15.71
CA LEU A 303 1.81 14.89 16.04
C LEU A 303 0.51 14.14 16.39
N MET A 304 0.19 13.07 15.66
CA MET A 304 -0.98 12.21 15.93
C MET A 304 -0.90 11.53 17.31
N MET A 305 0.26 10.96 17.66
CA MET A 305 0.45 10.16 18.88
C MET A 305 0.87 11.01 20.10
N GLY A 306 1.20 12.29 19.92
CA GLY A 306 1.52 13.22 21.00
C GLY A 306 0.30 13.91 21.58
N LYS A 307 0.46 14.66 22.69
CA LYS A 307 -0.61 15.53 23.22
C LYS A 307 -0.99 16.58 22.17
N THR A 308 -2.07 16.32 21.45
CA THR A 308 -2.45 17.10 20.26
C THR A 308 -3.25 18.35 20.67
N ASN A 309 -2.71 19.53 20.37
CA ASN A 309 -3.44 20.81 20.44
C ASN A 309 -3.86 21.27 19.03
N HIS A 310 -4.54 22.42 18.92
CA HIS A 310 -5.01 22.94 17.62
C HIS A 310 -3.87 23.17 16.62
N LEU A 311 -2.69 23.58 17.08
CA LEU A 311 -1.52 23.80 16.22
C LEU A 311 -1.01 22.47 15.66
N ASP A 312 -0.99 21.42 16.46
CA ASP A 312 -0.54 20.09 16.01
C ASP A 312 -1.46 19.51 14.95
N VAL A 313 -2.78 19.63 15.14
CA VAL A 313 -3.79 19.24 14.14
C VAL A 313 -3.64 20.07 12.87
N ALA A 314 -3.37 21.37 12.98
CA ALA A 314 -3.15 22.24 11.83
C ALA A 314 -1.86 21.89 11.07
N LYS A 315 -0.77 21.52 11.77
CA LYS A 315 0.47 21.01 11.16
C LYS A 315 0.23 19.69 10.44
N MET A 316 -0.51 18.78 11.06
CA MET A 316 -0.93 17.53 10.42
C MET A 316 -1.66 17.81 9.11
N LEU A 317 -2.66 18.69 9.14
CA LEU A 317 -3.38 19.06 7.92
C LEU A 317 -2.44 19.69 6.88
N ASN A 318 -1.55 20.60 7.28
CA ASN A 318 -0.60 21.22 6.36
C ASN A 318 0.32 20.21 5.66
N LEU A 319 0.79 19.19 6.39
CA LEU A 319 1.58 18.09 5.81
C LEU A 319 0.79 17.27 4.79
N LYS A 320 -0.53 17.14 4.96
CA LYS A 320 -1.41 16.46 3.99
C LYS A 320 -1.75 17.31 2.78
N LEU A 321 -1.85 18.62 2.97
CA LEU A 321 -2.08 19.59 1.89
C LEU A 321 -0.82 19.78 1.07
N ASP A 322 0.37 19.56 1.63
CA ASP A 322 1.64 19.60 0.89
C ASP A 322 1.78 20.89 0.04
N GLY A 323 1.55 22.04 0.67
CA GLY A 323 1.67 23.34 -0.02
C GLY A 323 0.62 23.60 -1.10
N THR A 324 -0.48 22.83 -1.18
CA THR A 324 -1.61 23.15 -2.07
C THR A 324 -2.57 24.17 -1.47
N VAL A 325 -2.30 24.67 -0.26
CA VAL A 325 -3.09 25.72 0.39
C VAL A 325 -2.15 26.80 0.92
N VAL A 326 -2.54 28.05 0.69
CA VAL A 326 -1.83 29.24 1.17
C VAL A 326 -2.85 30.21 1.77
N PHE A 327 -2.45 30.93 2.82
CA PHE A 327 -3.20 32.06 3.35
C PHE A 327 -2.45 33.35 3.01
N ASP A 328 -3.13 34.31 2.39
CA ASP A 328 -2.49 35.56 1.94
C ASP A 328 -2.54 36.70 2.98
N GLY A 329 -3.09 36.42 4.18
CA GLY A 329 -3.36 37.41 5.22
C GLY A 329 -4.83 37.84 5.28
N LYS A 330 -5.63 37.49 4.28
CA LYS A 330 -7.06 37.79 4.19
C LYS A 330 -7.90 36.57 3.80
N ASP A 331 -7.56 35.93 2.70
CA ASP A 331 -8.29 34.84 2.07
C ASP A 331 -7.41 33.57 1.99
N PHE A 332 -8.06 32.40 2.07
CA PHE A 332 -7.39 31.14 1.75
C PHE A 332 -7.36 30.95 0.23
N TRP A 333 -6.26 30.40 -0.26
CA TRP A 333 -6.07 29.97 -1.64
C TRP A 333 -5.79 28.48 -1.67
N ALA A 334 -6.44 27.76 -2.58
CA ALA A 334 -6.19 26.34 -2.78
C ALA A 334 -5.86 26.04 -4.25
N PHE A 335 -4.95 25.11 -4.45
CA PHE A 335 -4.60 24.58 -5.76
C PHE A 335 -5.54 23.41 -6.13
N GLN A 336 -6.37 23.63 -7.14
CA GLN A 336 -7.25 22.64 -7.75
C GLN A 336 -7.12 22.79 -9.26
N GLU A 337 -6.09 22.18 -9.84
CA GLU A 337 -5.61 22.43 -11.22
C GLU A 337 -5.03 23.84 -11.40
N GLN A 338 -5.64 24.85 -10.78
CA GLN A 338 -5.17 26.23 -10.70
C GLN A 338 -5.40 26.79 -9.28
N TRP A 339 -4.76 27.92 -8.96
CA TRP A 339 -4.92 28.59 -7.67
C TRP A 339 -6.23 29.37 -7.62
N ARG A 340 -7.09 29.10 -6.64
CA ARG A 340 -8.37 29.80 -6.48
C ARG A 340 -8.59 30.21 -5.03
N PRO A 341 -9.25 31.36 -4.79
CA PRO A 341 -9.67 31.72 -3.45
C PRO A 341 -10.74 30.74 -2.99
N VAL A 342 -10.63 30.27 -1.75
CA VAL A 342 -11.54 29.33 -1.12
C VAL A 342 -12.01 29.86 0.22
N GLN A 343 -13.25 29.57 0.55
CA GLN A 343 -13.82 29.92 1.85
C GLN A 343 -13.25 29.00 2.95
N PRO A 344 -13.20 29.44 4.23
CA PRO A 344 -12.71 28.61 5.34
C PRO A 344 -13.40 27.24 5.47
N VAL A 345 -14.64 27.12 4.99
CA VAL A 345 -15.36 25.83 4.91
C VAL A 345 -14.65 24.79 4.04
N HIS A 346 -13.87 25.21 3.04
CA HIS A 346 -13.05 24.29 2.25
C HIS A 346 -11.94 23.66 3.10
N ILE A 347 -11.24 24.47 3.89
CA ILE A 347 -10.21 23.98 4.83
C ILE A 347 -10.82 23.01 5.84
N ARG A 348 -12.03 23.32 6.33
CA ARG A 348 -12.79 22.40 7.18
C ARG A 348 -13.08 21.07 6.46
N LYS A 349 -13.47 21.09 5.19
CA LYS A 349 -13.70 19.86 4.40
C LYS A 349 -12.41 19.05 4.23
N GLU A 350 -11.27 19.69 3.96
CA GLU A 350 -9.99 19.00 3.85
C GLU A 350 -9.53 18.41 5.20
N LEU A 351 -9.78 19.12 6.32
CA LEU A 351 -9.56 18.58 7.67
C LEU A 351 -10.35 17.28 7.89
N LEU A 352 -11.63 17.26 7.54
CA LEU A 352 -12.48 16.07 7.67
C LEU A 352 -12.00 14.93 6.76
N LYS A 353 -11.70 15.26 5.51
CA LYS A 353 -11.31 14.29 4.47
C LYS A 353 -9.96 13.64 4.74
N HIS A 354 -9.01 14.39 5.31
CA HIS A 354 -7.64 13.93 5.54
C HIS A 354 -7.40 13.58 7.00
N VAL A 355 -7.47 14.56 7.90
CA VAL A 355 -7.10 14.36 9.31
C VAL A 355 -8.15 13.53 10.03
N ASN A 356 -9.44 13.90 10.03
CA ASN A 356 -10.46 13.10 10.73
C ASN A 356 -10.50 11.67 10.20
N LYS A 357 -10.48 11.49 8.87
CA LYS A 357 -10.46 10.16 8.27
C LYS A 357 -9.24 9.34 8.69
N ASP A 358 -8.08 9.96 8.83
CA ASP A 358 -6.87 9.26 9.27
C ASP A 358 -6.90 8.96 10.79
N VAL A 359 -7.44 9.88 11.61
CA VAL A 359 -7.68 9.62 13.04
C VAL A 359 -8.72 8.51 13.23
N GLU A 360 -9.81 8.50 12.45
CA GLU A 360 -10.85 7.45 12.48
C GLU A 360 -10.29 6.09 12.06
N LYS A 361 -9.42 6.06 11.05
CA LYS A 361 -8.70 4.82 10.67
C LYS A 361 -7.78 4.37 11.79
N MET A 362 -7.03 5.28 12.41
CA MET A 362 -6.11 4.96 13.50
C MET A 362 -6.84 4.48 14.75
N PHE A 363 -7.96 5.10 15.11
CA PHE A 363 -8.80 4.69 16.23
C PHE A 363 -9.42 3.30 16.04
N LYS A 364 -9.58 2.84 14.79
CA LYS A 364 -10.03 1.48 14.47
C LYS A 364 -8.90 0.43 14.51
N LEU A 365 -7.66 0.84 14.80
CA LEU A 365 -6.53 -0.07 15.01
C LEU A 365 -6.48 -0.50 16.47
N ASP A 366 -5.91 -1.68 16.72
CA ASP A 366 -5.68 -2.19 18.07
C ASP A 366 -4.47 -1.48 18.69
N LEU A 367 -4.73 -0.46 19.52
CA LEU A 367 -3.75 0.44 20.14
C LEU A 367 -3.75 0.27 21.68
N SER A 368 -2.74 0.82 22.37
CA SER A 368 -2.75 0.85 23.84
C SER A 368 -4.00 1.56 24.37
N ASP A 369 -4.46 1.24 25.59
CA ASP A 369 -5.63 1.87 26.19
C ASP A 369 -5.48 3.41 26.26
N ASP A 370 -4.26 3.88 26.55
CA ASP A 370 -3.93 5.31 26.62
C ASP A 370 -4.00 5.98 25.24
N ASP A 371 -3.45 5.33 24.19
CA ASP A 371 -3.48 5.85 22.81
C ASP A 371 -4.89 5.83 22.22
N SER A 372 -5.65 4.75 22.48
CA SER A 372 -7.04 4.60 22.06
C SER A 372 -7.91 5.71 22.67
N LYS A 373 -7.75 5.96 23.97
CA LYS A 373 -8.46 7.03 24.69
C LYS A 373 -8.07 8.42 24.20
N HIS A 374 -6.78 8.64 23.91
CA HIS A 374 -6.30 9.90 23.33
C HIS A 374 -6.91 10.15 21.95
N LEU A 375 -6.96 9.15 21.07
CA LEU A 375 -7.56 9.28 19.74
C LEU A 375 -9.08 9.42 19.80
N GLU A 376 -9.74 8.77 20.77
CA GLU A 376 -11.17 8.97 21.02
C GLU A 376 -11.48 10.42 21.41
N ASP A 377 -10.73 10.97 22.37
CA ASP A 377 -10.84 12.39 22.78
C ASP A 377 -10.53 13.34 21.62
N LEU A 378 -9.53 13.03 20.80
CA LEU A 378 -9.23 13.81 19.60
C LEU A 378 -10.36 13.72 18.57
N LEU A 379 -10.95 12.55 18.34
CA LEU A 379 -12.12 12.40 17.46
C LEU A 379 -13.30 13.21 17.95
N ASP A 380 -13.58 13.19 19.26
CA ASP A 380 -14.66 13.95 19.85
C ASP A 380 -14.42 15.45 19.75
N LYS A 381 -13.19 15.91 20.00
CA LYS A 381 -12.77 17.30 19.75
C LYS A 381 -12.98 17.69 18.29
N LEU A 382 -12.55 16.86 17.34
CA LEU A 382 -12.70 17.08 15.90
C LEU A 382 -14.17 17.10 15.41
N LYS A 383 -15.12 16.61 16.22
CA LYS A 383 -16.57 16.77 15.97
C LYS A 383 -17.12 18.12 16.46
N THR A 384 -16.41 18.83 17.34
CA THR A 384 -16.88 20.12 17.87
C THR A 384 -16.58 21.28 16.93
N ASN A 385 -17.55 22.17 16.72
CA ASN A 385 -17.36 23.35 15.88
C ASN A 385 -16.26 24.28 16.39
N LYS A 386 -16.13 24.44 17.72
CA LYS A 386 -15.13 25.35 18.32
C LYS A 386 -13.70 24.88 18.02
N PHE A 387 -13.40 23.61 18.31
CA PHE A 387 -12.06 23.05 18.08
C PHE A 387 -11.67 23.09 16.60
N VAL A 388 -12.61 22.76 15.71
CA VAL A 388 -12.39 22.83 14.25
C VAL A 388 -12.15 24.27 13.80
N SER A 389 -12.94 25.23 14.28
CA SER A 389 -12.76 26.65 13.94
C SER A 389 -11.39 27.16 14.39
N ASP A 390 -10.98 26.84 15.63
CA ASP A 390 -9.68 27.27 16.15
C ASP A 390 -8.52 26.60 15.40
N THR A 391 -8.69 25.33 14.99
CA THR A 391 -7.73 24.62 14.14
C THR A 391 -7.60 25.30 12.78
N VAL A 392 -8.71 25.70 12.14
CA VAL A 392 -8.68 26.45 10.87
C VAL A 392 -7.95 27.79 11.04
N SER A 393 -8.13 28.48 12.17
CA SER A 393 -7.35 29.68 12.49
C SER A 393 -5.85 29.39 12.64
N MET A 394 -5.47 28.25 13.22
CA MET A 394 -4.05 27.83 13.26
C MET A 394 -3.50 27.51 11.86
N VAL A 395 -4.32 26.97 10.95
CA VAL A 395 -3.94 26.73 9.55
C VAL A 395 -3.61 28.05 8.85
N GLN A 396 -4.34 29.14 9.12
CA GLN A 396 -4.00 30.48 8.60
C GLN A 396 -2.57 30.86 8.94
N THR A 397 -2.15 30.66 10.20
CA THR A 397 -0.80 30.97 10.66
C THR A 397 0.26 30.12 9.98
N ILE A 398 0.03 28.80 9.84
CA ILE A 398 1.02 27.86 9.29
C ILE A 398 1.16 28.01 7.77
N THR A 399 0.06 28.35 7.08
CA THR A 399 0.02 28.48 5.61
C THR A 399 0.20 29.92 5.14
N TYR A 400 0.49 30.86 6.05
CA TYR A 400 0.67 32.25 5.69
C TYR A 400 1.92 32.46 4.83
N ASP A 401 1.74 33.04 3.64
CA ASP A 401 2.83 33.48 2.77
C ASP A 401 2.59 34.92 2.31
N GLU A 402 3.33 35.86 2.90
CA GLU A 402 3.28 37.29 2.56
C GLU A 402 3.64 37.61 1.10
N LYS A 403 4.34 36.69 0.41
CA LYS A 403 4.81 36.87 -0.97
C LYS A 403 3.91 36.20 -1.99
N PHE A 404 2.92 35.41 -1.56
CA PHE A 404 2.08 34.63 -2.45
C PHE A 404 1.36 35.50 -3.49
N LEU A 405 0.61 36.52 -3.06
CA LEU A 405 -0.10 37.41 -3.98
C LEU A 405 0.83 38.19 -4.92
N LYS A 406 2.07 38.46 -4.51
CA LYS A 406 3.07 39.13 -5.36
C LYS A 406 3.59 38.20 -6.48
N LYS A 407 3.56 36.89 -6.25
CA LYS A 407 3.99 35.88 -7.22
C LYS A 407 2.82 35.32 -8.04
N LEU A 408 1.61 35.35 -7.50
CA LEU A 408 0.40 34.92 -8.20
C LEU A 408 0.21 35.73 -9.48
N ASP A 409 0.01 35.03 -10.60
CA ASP A 409 -0.13 35.57 -11.95
C ASP A 409 1.05 36.48 -12.39
N SER A 410 2.23 36.33 -11.76
CA SER A 410 3.38 37.23 -12.01
C SER A 410 4.13 36.97 -13.31
N ASP A 411 4.03 35.76 -13.90
CA ASP A 411 4.53 35.50 -15.25
C ASP A 411 3.44 35.86 -16.28
N PRO A 412 3.58 37.00 -17.00
CA PRO A 412 2.57 37.47 -17.95
C PRO A 412 2.41 36.58 -19.18
N MET A 413 3.29 35.59 -19.36
CA MET A 413 3.33 34.75 -20.56
C MET A 413 2.74 33.35 -20.33
N LEU A 414 2.30 33.03 -19.12
CA LEU A 414 1.63 31.76 -18.85
C LEU A 414 0.11 31.91 -18.92
N LEU A 415 -0.58 31.03 -19.63
CA LEU A 415 -2.05 30.97 -19.70
C LEU A 415 -2.54 29.69 -19.04
N GLY A 416 -3.49 29.78 -18.10
CA GLY A 416 -4.20 28.60 -17.61
C GLY A 416 -5.18 28.04 -18.64
N ALA A 417 -5.25 26.73 -18.74
CA ALA A 417 -6.23 25.93 -19.49
C ALA A 417 -6.82 24.85 -18.58
N ALA A 418 -7.86 24.12 -19.01
CA ALA A 418 -8.44 23.07 -18.18
C ALA A 418 -7.53 21.83 -18.07
N ASN A 419 -6.67 21.58 -19.06
CA ASN A 419 -5.71 20.47 -19.09
C ASN A 419 -4.26 20.86 -18.76
N GLY A 420 -4.01 22.09 -18.30
CA GLY A 420 -2.66 22.52 -17.92
C GLY A 420 -2.47 24.03 -17.95
N TYR A 421 -1.23 24.45 -18.18
CA TYR A 421 -0.92 25.84 -18.53
C TYR A 421 -0.08 25.90 -19.81
N ILE A 422 -0.24 26.97 -20.58
CA ILE A 422 0.42 27.19 -21.85
C ILE A 422 1.49 28.26 -21.65
N ASP A 423 2.73 27.97 -22.03
CA ASP A 423 3.74 29.03 -22.17
C ASP A 423 3.63 29.62 -23.57
N ILE A 424 3.07 30.84 -23.67
CA ILE A 424 2.84 31.49 -24.96
C ILE A 424 4.13 31.87 -25.70
N ARG A 425 5.29 31.85 -25.03
CA ARG A 425 6.59 32.02 -25.68
C ARG A 425 6.91 30.84 -26.59
N THR A 426 6.50 29.64 -26.19
CA THR A 426 6.78 28.39 -26.89
C THR A 426 5.56 27.80 -27.60
N GLY A 427 4.36 28.22 -27.19
CA GLY A 427 3.08 27.67 -27.63
C GLY A 427 2.81 26.24 -27.09
N LYS A 428 3.53 25.80 -26.06
CA LYS A 428 3.42 24.43 -25.53
C LYS A 428 2.56 24.38 -24.28
N LEU A 429 1.77 23.30 -24.19
CA LEU A 429 1.02 22.91 -23.00
C LEU A 429 1.96 22.18 -22.01
N HIS A 430 1.84 22.54 -20.74
CA HIS A 430 2.48 21.91 -19.61
C HIS A 430 1.42 21.41 -18.63
N PRO A 431 1.66 20.29 -17.92
CA PRO A 431 0.72 19.81 -16.91
C PRO A 431 0.58 20.81 -15.77
N HIS A 432 -0.57 20.76 -15.10
CA HIS A 432 -0.83 21.53 -13.88
C HIS A 432 0.28 21.33 -12.84
N SER A 433 0.73 22.43 -12.23
CA SER A 433 1.71 22.39 -11.16
C SER A 433 1.38 23.45 -10.10
N LYS A 434 1.37 23.03 -8.82
CA LYS A 434 1.17 23.95 -7.68
C LYS A 434 2.25 25.03 -7.60
N ASP A 435 3.44 24.74 -8.11
CA ASP A 435 4.57 25.68 -8.12
C ASP A 435 4.41 26.78 -9.18
N VAL A 436 3.47 26.59 -10.13
CA VAL A 436 3.12 27.56 -11.16
C VAL A 436 1.88 28.33 -10.68
N LEU A 437 2.11 29.53 -10.16
CA LEU A 437 1.09 30.32 -9.46
C LEU A 437 0.19 31.08 -10.45
N ILE A 438 -0.75 30.37 -11.09
CA ILE A 438 -1.74 30.95 -12.00
C ILE A 438 -3.13 30.82 -11.38
N SER A 439 -3.89 31.92 -11.35
CA SER A 439 -5.28 31.92 -10.89
C SER A 439 -6.31 31.94 -12.01
N LYS A 440 -5.90 32.44 -13.19
CA LYS A 440 -6.76 32.64 -14.35
C LYS A 440 -6.69 31.46 -15.33
N SER A 441 -7.77 31.27 -16.06
CA SER A 441 -7.90 30.23 -17.08
C SER A 441 -8.79 30.66 -18.24
N VAL A 442 -8.54 30.08 -19.40
CA VAL A 442 -9.44 30.15 -20.56
C VAL A 442 -10.70 29.29 -20.36
N GLY A 443 -10.66 28.31 -19.45
CA GLY A 443 -11.83 27.52 -19.03
C GLY A 443 -12.13 26.29 -19.89
N TYR A 444 -11.24 25.93 -20.81
CA TYR A 444 -11.35 24.75 -21.69
C TYR A 444 -9.97 24.15 -21.94
N ASP A 445 -9.92 22.92 -22.46
CA ASP A 445 -8.69 22.21 -22.76
C ASP A 445 -7.96 22.86 -23.93
N PHE A 446 -6.63 22.97 -23.82
CA PHE A 446 -5.80 23.28 -24.98
C PHE A 446 -5.86 22.12 -25.98
N PHE A 447 -6.38 22.39 -27.17
CA PHE A 447 -6.46 21.46 -28.28
C PHE A 447 -5.26 21.63 -29.23
N ASP A 448 -4.84 20.53 -29.86
CA ASP A 448 -3.91 20.59 -30.99
C ASP A 448 -4.66 20.30 -32.30
N ASP A 449 -4.23 20.91 -33.41
CA ASP A 449 -4.90 20.80 -34.72
C ASP A 449 -4.83 19.36 -35.32
N LYS A 450 -4.41 18.35 -34.55
CA LYS A 450 -4.32 16.97 -35.02
C LYS A 450 -5.66 16.25 -34.96
N HIS A 451 -6.55 16.62 -34.04
CA HIS A 451 -7.84 15.95 -33.89
C HIS A 451 -8.87 16.48 -34.93
N PRO A 452 -9.60 15.61 -35.65
CA PRO A 452 -10.51 16.03 -36.73
C PRO A 452 -11.63 17.00 -36.29
N PHE A 453 -12.12 16.86 -35.05
CA PHE A 453 -13.14 17.76 -34.50
C PHE A 453 -12.59 19.19 -34.32
N ASP A 454 -11.38 19.30 -33.78
CA ASP A 454 -10.73 20.60 -33.52
C ASP A 454 -10.42 21.32 -34.85
N LYS A 455 -10.00 20.54 -35.86
CA LYS A 455 -9.82 21.06 -37.23
C LYS A 455 -11.12 21.63 -37.82
N SER A 456 -12.24 20.92 -37.69
CA SER A 456 -13.55 21.39 -38.20
C SER A 456 -14.02 22.66 -37.49
N LEU A 457 -13.85 22.75 -36.17
CA LEU A 457 -14.18 23.96 -35.41
C LEU A 457 -13.32 25.15 -35.85
N LYS A 458 -12.02 24.94 -36.07
CA LYS A 458 -11.10 25.96 -36.59
C LYS A 458 -11.55 26.48 -37.96
N GLU A 459 -11.92 25.59 -38.88
CA GLU A 459 -12.40 25.97 -40.22
C GLU A 459 -13.70 26.79 -40.16
N GLN A 460 -14.63 26.42 -39.27
CA GLN A 460 -15.87 27.18 -39.04
C GLN A 460 -15.61 28.57 -38.45
N TRP A 461 -14.69 28.66 -37.48
CA TRP A 461 -14.27 29.93 -36.92
C TRP A 461 -13.59 30.82 -37.97
N ASP A 462 -12.67 30.26 -38.75
CA ASP A 462 -12.00 30.99 -39.83
C ASP A 462 -13.02 31.54 -40.84
N ASP A 463 -14.04 30.76 -41.23
CA ASP A 463 -15.13 31.22 -42.10
C ASP A 463 -15.95 32.36 -41.49
N ALA A 464 -16.32 32.25 -40.21
CA ALA A 464 -17.02 33.30 -39.48
C ALA A 464 -16.19 34.60 -39.44
N VAL A 465 -14.88 34.49 -39.20
CA VAL A 465 -13.96 35.64 -39.20
C VAL A 465 -13.85 36.27 -40.59
N LYS A 466 -13.96 35.50 -41.69
CA LYS A 466 -14.04 36.09 -43.05
C LYS A 466 -15.29 36.92 -43.27
N LYS A 467 -16.41 36.52 -42.66
CA LYS A 467 -17.69 37.24 -42.72
C LYS A 467 -17.65 38.51 -41.89
N PHE A 468 -17.05 38.47 -40.69
CA PHE A 468 -16.89 39.65 -39.83
C PHE A 468 -15.92 40.69 -40.42
N PHE A 469 -14.83 40.23 -41.06
CA PHE A 469 -13.84 41.10 -41.70
C PHE A 469 -13.58 40.66 -43.16
N PRO A 470 -14.38 41.18 -44.13
CA PRO A 470 -14.25 40.80 -45.54
C PRO A 470 -12.89 41.20 -46.14
N LYS A 471 -12.32 42.33 -45.70
CA LYS A 471 -10.97 42.75 -46.12
C LYS A 471 -9.90 41.93 -45.41
N LYS A 472 -8.99 41.35 -46.19
CA LYS A 472 -7.92 40.46 -45.71
C LYS A 472 -7.01 41.15 -44.67
N ASP A 473 -6.66 42.41 -44.87
CA ASP A 473 -5.75 43.13 -43.98
C ASP A 473 -6.40 43.48 -42.64
N GLU A 474 -7.67 43.92 -42.66
CA GLU A 474 -8.46 44.15 -41.43
C GLU A 474 -8.63 42.86 -40.62
N ARG A 475 -8.88 41.74 -41.32
CA ARG A 475 -8.98 40.42 -40.70
C ARG A 475 -7.69 39.99 -40.03
N ARG A 476 -6.57 40.13 -40.75
CA ARG A 476 -5.23 39.81 -40.23
C ARG A 476 -4.90 40.68 -39.03
N PHE A 477 -5.21 41.97 -39.08
CA PHE A 477 -5.05 42.89 -37.96
C PHE A 477 -5.87 42.44 -36.75
N ALA A 478 -7.18 42.19 -36.93
CA ALA A 478 -8.06 41.77 -35.84
C ALA A 478 -7.59 40.46 -35.18
N GLN A 479 -7.22 39.44 -35.98
CA GLN A 479 -6.69 38.18 -35.46
C GLN A 479 -5.35 38.36 -34.74
N THR A 480 -4.43 39.13 -35.32
CA THR A 480 -3.11 39.39 -34.72
C THR A 480 -3.26 40.15 -33.40
N TYR A 481 -4.13 41.17 -33.36
CA TYR A 481 -4.37 41.95 -32.16
C TYR A 481 -5.04 41.12 -31.06
N MET A 482 -6.00 40.25 -31.39
CA MET A 482 -6.55 39.31 -30.40
C MET A 482 -5.51 38.29 -29.90
N GLY A 483 -4.61 37.83 -30.76
CA GLY A 483 -3.45 37.03 -30.35
C GLY A 483 -2.49 37.82 -29.45
N TYR A 484 -2.28 39.10 -29.73
CA TYR A 484 -1.48 40.00 -28.91
C TYR A 484 -2.11 40.22 -27.52
N CYS A 485 -3.44 40.32 -27.44
CA CYS A 485 -4.18 40.38 -26.19
C CYS A 485 -3.99 39.14 -25.30
N LEU A 486 -3.54 37.99 -25.82
CA LEU A 486 -3.23 36.82 -24.98
C LEU A 486 -1.94 37.01 -24.17
N ARG A 487 -1.08 37.95 -24.55
CA ARG A 487 0.11 38.29 -23.78
C ARG A 487 -0.25 39.20 -22.61
N GLY A 488 0.35 38.97 -21.45
CA GLY A 488 0.24 39.87 -20.30
C GLY A 488 1.24 41.02 -20.31
N ASP A 489 2.11 41.13 -21.31
CA ASP A 489 3.09 42.20 -21.46
C ASP A 489 2.75 43.07 -22.69
N HIS A 490 3.14 44.34 -22.69
CA HIS A 490 2.68 45.34 -23.66
C HIS A 490 3.85 45.98 -24.45
N PRO A 491 4.65 45.23 -25.22
CA PRO A 491 5.84 45.78 -25.88
C PRO A 491 5.55 46.87 -26.92
N GLU A 492 4.43 46.76 -27.65
CA GLU A 492 4.14 47.61 -28.81
C GLU A 492 3.58 48.99 -28.47
N LYS A 493 3.02 49.17 -27.26
CA LYS A 493 2.40 50.44 -26.81
C LYS A 493 1.18 50.86 -27.64
N GLU A 494 0.43 49.87 -28.12
CA GLU A 494 -0.71 50.07 -29.01
C GLU A 494 -2.04 49.75 -28.32
N PHE A 495 -3.12 50.32 -28.85
CA PHE A 495 -4.49 49.90 -28.57
C PHE A 495 -5.27 49.78 -29.88
N ALA A 496 -6.33 48.98 -29.91
CA ALA A 496 -7.14 48.80 -31.11
C ALA A 496 -8.42 49.63 -31.08
N ILE A 497 -8.80 50.16 -32.24
CA ILE A 497 -10.10 50.78 -32.47
C ILE A 497 -10.81 49.99 -33.56
N PHE A 498 -11.97 49.42 -33.22
CA PHE A 498 -12.86 48.81 -34.18
C PHE A 498 -13.99 49.78 -34.50
N LYS A 499 -13.87 50.42 -35.67
CA LYS A 499 -14.86 51.36 -36.20
C LYS A 499 -15.67 50.71 -37.34
N ASP A 500 -16.94 51.08 -37.44
CA ASP A 500 -17.76 50.84 -38.62
C ASP A 500 -18.35 52.14 -39.17
N LYS A 501 -18.61 52.17 -40.49
CA LYS A 501 -19.31 53.25 -41.18
C LYS A 501 -20.83 53.03 -41.27
N GLN A 502 -21.30 51.82 -41.01
CA GLN A 502 -22.73 51.45 -41.11
C GLN A 502 -23.39 51.41 -39.72
N ASP A 503 -24.65 51.84 -39.64
CA ASP A 503 -25.46 51.84 -38.42
C ASP A 503 -25.78 50.40 -37.97
N GLY A 504 -24.87 49.82 -37.17
CA GLY A 504 -25.06 48.55 -36.47
C GLY A 504 -25.03 47.29 -37.35
N ASN A 505 -25.04 46.12 -36.69
CA ASN A 505 -25.12 44.77 -37.30
C ASN A 505 -23.93 44.24 -38.13
N CYS A 506 -22.73 44.82 -38.04
CA CYS A 506 -21.56 44.35 -38.79
C CYS A 506 -20.73 43.22 -38.12
N GLY A 507 -21.25 42.55 -37.09
CA GLY A 507 -20.63 41.37 -36.49
C GLY A 507 -19.35 41.60 -35.65
N LYS A 508 -18.81 42.83 -35.55
CA LYS A 508 -17.62 43.15 -34.74
C LYS A 508 -17.80 42.86 -33.25
N SER A 509 -18.93 43.25 -32.66
CA SER A 509 -19.26 42.89 -31.28
C SER A 509 -19.42 41.37 -31.11
N LYS A 510 -19.87 40.64 -32.14
CA LYS A 510 -19.93 39.17 -32.11
C LYS A 510 -18.55 38.53 -32.19
N PHE A 511 -17.66 39.07 -33.02
CA PHE A 511 -16.26 38.68 -33.06
C PHE A 511 -15.59 38.89 -31.69
N LEU A 512 -15.74 40.08 -31.10
CA LEU A 512 -15.19 40.39 -29.77
C LEU A 512 -15.79 39.50 -28.70
N GLN A 513 -17.10 39.29 -28.70
CA GLN A 513 -17.77 38.37 -27.80
C GLN A 513 -17.17 36.95 -27.89
N GLY A 514 -16.95 36.45 -29.11
CA GLY A 514 -16.33 35.15 -29.34
C GLY A 514 -14.89 35.07 -28.83
N CYS A 515 -14.05 36.04 -29.20
CA CYS A 515 -12.65 36.08 -28.78
C CYS A 515 -12.50 36.26 -27.26
N MET A 516 -13.27 37.18 -26.66
CA MET A 516 -13.25 37.39 -25.22
C MET A 516 -13.78 36.17 -24.46
N GLY A 517 -14.79 35.48 -25.01
CA GLY A 517 -15.24 34.19 -24.48
C GLY A 517 -14.14 33.12 -24.53
N ALA A 518 -13.40 33.04 -25.64
CA ALA A 518 -12.24 32.16 -25.76
C ALA A 518 -11.09 32.56 -24.81
N MET A 519 -10.97 33.82 -24.40
CA MET A 519 -9.98 34.24 -23.41
C MET A 519 -10.41 33.93 -21.96
N GLY A 520 -11.63 33.47 -21.73
CA GLY A 520 -12.15 33.14 -20.39
C GLY A 520 -11.96 34.28 -19.40
N THR A 521 -11.34 33.97 -18.26
CA THR A 521 -11.10 34.91 -17.14
C THR A 521 -10.02 35.96 -17.41
N TYR A 522 -9.39 35.94 -18.59
CA TYR A 522 -8.40 36.94 -19.01
C TYR A 522 -9.03 38.14 -19.74
N ALA A 523 -10.29 38.07 -20.15
CA ALA A 523 -10.96 39.18 -20.83
C ALA A 523 -12.14 39.72 -20.00
N LYS A 524 -12.43 41.02 -20.16
CA LYS A 524 -13.60 41.67 -19.56
C LYS A 524 -14.16 42.77 -20.44
N LYS A 525 -15.45 43.07 -20.25
CA LYS A 525 -16.04 44.32 -20.73
C LYS A 525 -15.50 45.47 -19.87
N GLY A 526 -14.88 46.44 -20.51
CA GLY A 526 -14.39 47.68 -19.91
C GLY A 526 -15.57 48.58 -19.50
N GLN A 527 -15.39 49.34 -18.42
CA GLN A 527 -16.35 50.35 -18.01
C GLN A 527 -15.89 51.70 -18.57
N PRO A 528 -16.71 52.40 -19.38
CA PRO A 528 -16.35 53.68 -19.99
C PRO A 528 -15.76 54.70 -19.01
N ASN A 529 -16.36 54.80 -17.81
CA ASN A 529 -15.93 55.73 -16.75
C ASN A 529 -14.47 55.54 -16.29
N ASN A 530 -13.82 54.42 -16.61
CA ASN A 530 -12.42 54.19 -16.27
C ASN A 530 -11.44 54.81 -17.26
N ILE A 531 -11.88 55.16 -18.47
CA ILE A 531 -11.02 55.73 -19.52
C ILE A 531 -11.45 57.14 -19.95
N LEU A 532 -12.62 57.61 -19.49
CA LEU A 532 -13.13 58.96 -19.75
C LEU A 532 -12.71 59.95 -18.65
N LYS A 533 -12.67 61.24 -18.98
CA LYS A 533 -12.37 62.29 -17.99
C LYS A 533 -13.47 62.35 -16.94
N SER A 534 -13.07 62.35 -15.66
CA SER A 534 -14.02 62.58 -14.55
C SER A 534 -14.61 63.99 -14.62
N THR A 535 -15.94 64.09 -14.58
CA THR A 535 -16.72 65.34 -14.65
C THR A 535 -17.03 65.97 -13.28
N GLY A 536 -16.61 65.35 -12.17
CA GLY A 536 -16.87 65.83 -10.79
C GLY A 536 -15.65 66.44 -10.05
N PRO A 537 -15.87 67.24 -8.97
CA PRO A 537 -14.80 67.82 -8.17
C PRO A 537 -13.92 66.72 -7.55
N ARG A 538 -12.60 66.85 -7.73
CA ARG A 538 -11.62 65.85 -7.30
C ARG A 538 -11.51 65.81 -5.76
N ASN A 539 -12.21 64.88 -5.10
CA ASN A 539 -11.94 64.56 -3.70
C ASN A 539 -10.58 63.85 -3.60
N GLN A 540 -9.57 64.55 -3.06
CA GLN A 540 -8.16 64.12 -2.97
C GLN A 540 -7.93 62.78 -2.26
N SER A 541 -8.95 62.20 -1.61
CA SER A 541 -8.82 61.03 -0.73
C SER A 541 -9.24 59.69 -1.37
N GLY A 542 -9.90 59.68 -2.53
CA GLY A 542 -10.57 58.47 -3.07
C GLY A 542 -10.32 58.14 -4.55
N HIS A 543 -9.39 58.82 -5.23
CA HIS A 543 -9.48 59.01 -6.68
C HIS A 543 -8.67 58.10 -7.62
N ASN A 544 -8.16 56.96 -7.19
CA ASN A 544 -7.35 56.08 -8.06
C ASN A 544 -7.90 54.64 -8.17
N ALA A 545 -9.14 54.37 -7.74
CA ALA A 545 -9.69 53.01 -7.77
C ALA A 545 -9.85 52.43 -9.19
N HIS A 546 -10.11 53.29 -10.19
CA HIS A 546 -10.25 52.88 -11.59
C HIS A 546 -8.97 52.23 -12.16
N ILE A 547 -7.80 52.59 -11.64
CA ILE A 547 -6.49 52.02 -12.01
C ILE A 547 -6.47 50.50 -11.82
N PHE A 548 -7.19 49.99 -10.81
CA PHE A 548 -7.25 48.56 -10.49
C PHE A 548 -8.35 47.83 -11.24
N ALA A 549 -9.19 48.53 -12.02
CA ALA A 549 -10.38 47.94 -12.61
C ALA A 549 -10.05 46.78 -13.57
N ASN A 550 -8.93 46.86 -14.28
CA ASN A 550 -8.50 45.88 -15.27
C ASN A 550 -7.34 45.00 -14.77
N GLU A 551 -7.03 45.04 -13.48
CA GLU A 551 -5.99 44.23 -12.87
C GLU A 551 -6.14 42.74 -13.19
N GLY A 552 -5.05 42.13 -13.64
CA GLY A 552 -4.98 40.72 -14.02
C GLY A 552 -5.72 40.35 -15.31
N TYR A 553 -6.40 41.28 -15.98
CA TYR A 553 -6.97 41.02 -17.31
C TYR A 553 -5.91 41.28 -18.39
N ARG A 554 -6.04 40.60 -19.52
CA ARG A 554 -5.19 40.80 -20.70
C ARG A 554 -5.94 41.47 -21.86
N CYS A 555 -7.27 41.51 -21.80
CA CYS A 555 -8.12 42.24 -22.75
C CYS A 555 -9.25 43.00 -22.03
N ALA A 556 -9.41 44.28 -22.37
CA ALA A 556 -10.53 45.10 -21.93
C ALA A 556 -11.20 45.74 -23.16
N ALA A 557 -12.45 45.35 -23.44
CA ALA A 557 -13.21 45.88 -24.56
C ALA A 557 -14.25 46.91 -24.10
N TYR A 558 -14.20 48.11 -24.66
CA TYR A 558 -15.09 49.22 -24.36
C TYR A 558 -16.04 49.40 -25.54
N GLU A 559 -17.30 49.14 -25.29
CA GLU A 559 -18.40 49.33 -26.24
C GLU A 559 -19.29 50.47 -25.76
N GLU A 560 -19.97 51.14 -26.69
CA GLU A 560 -20.99 52.17 -26.37
C GLU A 560 -20.43 53.30 -25.49
N LEU A 561 -19.27 53.84 -25.91
CA LEU A 561 -18.69 55.00 -25.24
C LEU A 561 -19.64 56.20 -25.38
N PRO A 562 -19.99 56.90 -24.29
CA PRO A 562 -20.73 58.15 -24.37
C PRO A 562 -19.92 59.23 -25.09
N GLU A 563 -20.58 60.29 -25.53
CA GLU A 563 -19.97 61.48 -26.14
C GLU A 563 -19.23 62.34 -25.10
N GLU A 564 -18.26 61.75 -24.41
CA GLU A 564 -17.39 62.38 -23.43
C GLU A 564 -15.92 62.28 -23.86
N GLU A 565 -15.09 63.20 -23.37
CA GLU A 565 -13.66 63.19 -23.69
C GLU A 565 -12.91 62.04 -23.02
N LEU A 566 -12.11 61.32 -23.80
CA LEU A 566 -11.14 60.34 -23.30
C LEU A 566 -10.10 61.02 -22.40
N ASP A 567 -9.76 60.39 -21.28
CA ASP A 567 -8.56 60.76 -20.51
C ASP A 567 -7.32 60.26 -21.26
N THR A 568 -6.89 61.04 -22.25
CA THR A 568 -5.73 60.72 -23.10
C THR A 568 -4.44 60.50 -22.31
N LYS A 569 -4.30 61.14 -21.14
CA LYS A 569 -3.09 60.98 -20.31
C LYS A 569 -3.14 59.65 -19.58
N GLY A 570 -4.21 59.41 -18.80
CA GLY A 570 -4.37 58.14 -18.08
C GLY A 570 -4.36 56.93 -19.02
N PHE A 571 -5.05 57.04 -20.15
CA PHE A 571 -5.09 55.97 -21.15
C PHE A 571 -3.71 55.71 -21.80
N LYS A 572 -2.89 56.74 -22.02
CA LYS A 572 -1.52 56.58 -22.49
C LYS A 572 -0.62 55.97 -21.41
N ASP A 573 -0.81 56.32 -20.15
CA ASP A 573 -0.06 55.73 -19.03
C ASP A 573 -0.40 54.24 -18.88
N GLU A 574 -1.67 53.85 -19.09
CA GLU A 574 -2.12 52.44 -19.13
C GLU A 574 -1.57 51.66 -20.34
N THR A 575 -1.50 52.29 -21.52
CA THR A 575 -1.04 51.65 -22.76
C THR A 575 0.46 51.83 -23.02
N GLY A 576 1.18 52.50 -22.11
CA GLY A 576 2.57 52.98 -22.28
C GLY A 576 3.68 51.91 -22.31
N GLY A 577 3.32 50.65 -22.22
CA GLY A 577 4.17 49.49 -22.41
C GLY A 577 4.84 48.96 -21.15
N ASN A 578 4.39 47.80 -20.67
CA ASN A 578 4.77 47.20 -19.39
C ASN A 578 4.76 48.21 -18.22
N SER A 579 3.86 49.20 -18.32
CA SER A 579 3.73 50.26 -17.35
C SER A 579 3.17 49.71 -16.04
N LYS A 580 3.47 50.43 -14.97
CA LYS A 580 2.94 50.17 -13.64
C LYS A 580 2.28 51.44 -13.16
N LEU A 581 1.07 51.30 -12.64
CA LEU A 581 0.31 52.42 -12.09
C LEU A 581 0.20 52.24 -10.59
N THR A 582 0.37 53.34 -9.85
CA THR A 582 0.26 53.35 -8.40
C THR A 582 -0.99 54.10 -8.00
N GLY A 583 -1.81 53.46 -7.16
CA GLY A 583 -3.06 54.02 -6.69
C GLY A 583 -3.47 53.41 -5.37
N ARG A 584 -4.66 53.78 -4.90
CA ARG A 584 -5.25 53.23 -3.68
C ARG A 584 -6.57 52.55 -4.02
N ARG A 585 -6.74 51.31 -3.57
CA ARG A 585 -8.03 50.60 -3.70
C ARG A 585 -9.11 51.29 -2.87
N VAL A 586 -10.37 51.01 -3.19
CA VAL A 586 -11.50 51.44 -2.37
C VAL A 586 -11.32 50.88 -0.96
N ASN A 587 -11.34 51.76 0.05
CA ASN A 587 -11.06 51.45 1.47
C ASN A 587 -9.63 50.94 1.77
N GLY A 588 -8.69 51.06 0.83
CA GLY A 588 -7.29 50.72 1.04
C GLY A 588 -6.62 51.70 2.02
N LYS A 589 -5.73 51.20 2.88
CA LYS A 589 -4.93 52.05 3.80
C LYS A 589 -3.59 52.49 3.20
N PHE A 590 -3.10 51.78 2.20
CA PHE A 590 -1.80 52.00 1.57
C PHE A 590 -1.96 52.07 0.05
N ASP A 591 -0.99 52.70 -0.59
CA ASP A 591 -0.93 52.73 -2.04
C ASP A 591 -0.33 51.41 -2.55
N GLU A 592 -0.92 50.89 -3.62
CA GLU A 592 -0.54 49.64 -4.28
C GLU A 592 -0.16 49.93 -5.73
N THR A 593 0.76 49.13 -6.26
CA THR A 593 1.21 49.23 -7.65
C THR A 593 0.68 48.04 -8.44
N VAL A 594 -0.03 48.31 -9.54
CA VAL A 594 -0.54 47.30 -10.47
C VAL A 594 0.20 47.37 -11.79
N ALA A 595 0.50 46.22 -12.38
CA ALA A 595 1.04 46.13 -13.74
C ALA A 595 -0.08 46.22 -14.78
N CYS A 596 0.09 47.07 -15.78
CA CYS A 596 -0.80 47.18 -16.92
C CYS A 596 -0.58 45.99 -17.87
N THR A 597 -1.35 44.93 -17.65
CA THR A 597 -1.26 43.68 -18.41
C THR A 597 -2.29 43.58 -19.54
N TRP A 598 -3.32 44.44 -19.51
CA TRP A 598 -4.44 44.44 -20.46
C TRP A 598 -4.17 45.30 -21.71
N LYS A 599 -4.74 44.85 -22.83
CA LYS A 599 -4.86 45.62 -24.07
C LYS A 599 -6.28 46.14 -24.16
N SER A 600 -6.41 47.43 -24.47
CA SER A 600 -7.70 48.07 -24.67
C SER A 600 -8.19 47.92 -26.11
N ILE A 601 -9.49 47.68 -26.28
CA ILE A 601 -10.18 47.68 -27.57
C ILE A 601 -11.35 48.64 -27.45
N LEU A 602 -11.39 49.67 -28.29
CA LEU A 602 -12.50 50.62 -28.35
C LEU A 602 -13.38 50.29 -29.55
N VAL A 603 -14.70 50.19 -29.34
CA VAL A 603 -15.67 49.88 -30.39
C VAL A 603 -16.59 51.07 -30.61
N PHE A 604 -16.65 51.57 -31.84
CA PHE A 604 -17.48 52.72 -32.22
C PHE A 604 -18.39 52.39 -33.40
N ASN A 605 -19.64 52.81 -33.30
CA ASN A 605 -20.53 53.00 -34.45
C ASN A 605 -20.42 54.47 -34.89
N ASP A 606 -20.53 54.78 -36.19
CA ASP A 606 -20.24 56.11 -36.75
C ASP A 606 -21.23 57.21 -36.28
N LYS A 607 -21.11 57.64 -35.02
CA LYS A 607 -21.60 58.91 -34.46
C LYS A 607 -20.65 59.38 -33.33
N CYS A 608 -19.36 59.51 -33.64
CA CYS A 608 -18.41 60.27 -32.83
C CYS A 608 -17.61 61.19 -33.75
#